data_AF-A0A1V2C858-F1
#
_entry.id   AF-A0A1V2C858-F1
#
_cell.length_a   1.000
_cell.length_b   1.000
_cell.length_c   1.000
_cell.angle_alpha   90.00
_cell.angle_beta   90.00
_cell.angle_gamma   90.00
#
_symmetry.space_group_name_H-M   'P 1'
#
loop_
_entity.id
_entity.type
_entity.pdbx_description
1 polymer ?
#
loop_
_entity_poly.entity_id
_entity_poly.type
_entity_poly.pdbx_seq_one_letter_code
_entity_poly.pdbx_strand_id
1 'polypeptide(L)'
;MSYLDDILKLRRDTRHFTTDEVPDEVIERALQAGHWAPSVGLTDATRYFIIKSIEVKTAVKNLFLDYNKKAEELTDNPEQKEHYKSLKLEAIEEAPIGLIIAYDRSVLNQFTIGTVGSNEAVKFSSVCAAQNIWLSLTEQGYGMGWVSILNYYQFKKILDLPENIEPLGYFCIGKPATNYDNQPMLQQLHWKQKSEAPICTEIKNVISNSILDFDLKVQSEIKTESEFSRLLQEKIDSKTKPIGALGTLETLAFKIATVFETLSPKITKPNIVVFAADHGIANHGVSAYPQDVTRQMVANFLEGGAAINVFCNQNDIQLSIVDAGVNYDFPTNANLISAKIAKGTQSFLHIPAMSDTELQLCFEKGKSIVEQIAKTGSNCIGFGEMGIGNTSTASVLMSLLTHLPIEECVGKGTGVENEKLLEKQNILKNALKNYSGQAELKQQLAYFGGFEIIQIASGMLTAFDHKMLILVDGFICSVAFLVASKINPNIKNNAVFCHCSAEKAHQKLLNYLDAKPILNLDLRLGEGTGCAIAFPILQSAIAFLNDMASFESAGVSRK
;
A
#
# COMPACT_ATOMS: atom_id res chain seq x y z
N MET A 1 -16.87 -16.26 47.11
CA MET A 1 -15.81 -15.99 46.13
C MET A 1 -15.97 -17.00 45.01
N SER A 2 -16.18 -16.56 43.77
CA SER A 2 -16.11 -17.47 42.62
C SER A 2 -14.64 -17.83 42.34
N TYR A 3 -14.38 -19.04 41.87
CA TYR A 3 -13.03 -19.39 41.41
C TYR A 3 -12.78 -18.72 40.05
N LEU A 4 -11.51 -18.38 39.76
CA LEU A 4 -11.14 -17.72 38.50
C LEU A 4 -11.58 -18.52 37.26
N ASP A 5 -11.49 -19.85 37.34
CA ASP A 5 -11.94 -20.75 36.27
C ASP A 5 -13.44 -20.63 35.99
N ASP A 6 -14.25 -20.37 37.01
CA ASP A 6 -15.68 -20.17 36.86
C ASP A 6 -15.95 -18.85 36.14
N ILE A 7 -15.25 -17.78 36.52
CA ILE A 7 -15.35 -16.47 35.84
C ILE A 7 -14.94 -16.60 34.37
N LEU A 8 -13.84 -17.30 34.08
CA LEU A 8 -13.36 -17.52 32.72
C LEU A 8 -14.37 -18.27 31.85
N LYS A 9 -15.10 -19.24 32.42
CA LYS A 9 -16.17 -19.99 31.74
C LYS A 9 -17.46 -19.20 31.60
N LEU A 10 -17.84 -18.42 32.61
CA LEU A 10 -19.07 -17.60 32.62
C LEU A 10 -18.96 -16.39 31.70
N ARG A 11 -17.76 -15.83 31.53
CA ARG A 11 -17.50 -14.65 30.69
C ARG A 11 -17.93 -14.92 29.26
N ARG A 12 -18.82 -14.07 28.75
CA ARG A 12 -19.37 -14.17 27.40
C ARG A 12 -19.73 -12.80 26.83
N ASP A 13 -19.88 -12.80 25.52
CA ASP A 13 -20.29 -11.63 24.77
C ASP A 13 -21.79 -11.39 24.90
N THR A 14 -22.16 -10.41 25.74
CA THR A 14 -23.54 -10.15 26.16
C THR A 14 -24.23 -9.20 25.17
N ARG A 15 -25.40 -9.60 24.66
CA ARG A 15 -26.16 -8.83 23.67
C ARG A 15 -27.56 -8.43 24.13
N HIS A 16 -27.90 -8.78 25.37
CA HIS A 16 -29.17 -8.44 25.99
C HIS A 16 -28.91 -8.03 27.44
N PHE A 17 -29.34 -6.83 27.78
CA PHE A 17 -29.13 -6.18 29.06
C PHE A 17 -30.47 -5.77 29.67
N THR A 18 -30.59 -5.86 30.99
CA THR A 18 -31.70 -5.21 31.69
C THR A 18 -31.47 -3.70 31.70
N THR A 19 -32.52 -2.93 31.93
CA THR A 19 -32.44 -1.48 32.12
C THR A 19 -31.96 -1.06 33.53
N ASP A 20 -31.62 -2.03 34.39
CA ASP A 20 -31.06 -1.76 35.72
C ASP A 20 -29.83 -0.87 35.64
N GLU A 21 -29.77 0.14 36.51
CA GLU A 21 -28.60 1.01 36.62
C GLU A 21 -27.36 0.21 37.03
N VAL A 22 -26.21 0.58 36.46
CA VAL A 22 -24.91 0.02 36.83
C VAL A 22 -24.25 1.00 37.82
N PRO A 23 -24.02 0.61 39.08
CA PRO A 23 -23.38 1.47 40.07
C PRO A 23 -21.99 1.92 39.63
N ASP A 24 -21.60 3.15 39.95
CA ASP A 24 -20.29 3.70 39.55
C ASP A 24 -19.12 2.87 40.12
N GLU A 25 -19.24 2.36 41.36
CA GLU A 25 -18.25 1.47 41.98
C GLU A 25 -17.94 0.22 41.13
N VAL A 26 -18.94 -0.31 40.42
CA VAL A 26 -18.77 -1.48 39.54
C VAL A 26 -17.89 -1.13 38.35
N ILE A 27 -18.10 0.05 37.77
CA ILE A 27 -17.32 0.55 36.63
C ILE A 27 -15.91 0.91 37.06
N GLU A 28 -15.75 1.59 38.20
CA GLU A 28 -14.43 1.94 38.74
C GLU A 28 -13.58 0.68 38.99
N ARG A 29 -14.16 -0.34 39.63
CA ARG A 29 -13.47 -1.62 39.86
C ARG A 29 -13.13 -2.33 38.55
N ALA A 30 -14.02 -2.29 37.56
CA ALA A 30 -13.76 -2.88 36.25
C ALA A 30 -12.63 -2.16 35.49
N LEU A 31 -12.66 -0.82 35.45
CA LEU A 31 -11.61 -0.02 34.82
C LEU A 31 -10.27 -0.18 35.53
N GLN A 32 -10.26 -0.29 36.86
CA GLN A 32 -9.07 -0.59 37.64
C GLN A 32 -8.46 -1.95 37.25
N ALA A 33 -9.30 -2.98 37.05
CA ALA A 33 -8.84 -4.27 36.55
C ALA A 33 -8.24 -4.15 35.13
N GLY A 34 -8.84 -3.33 34.28
CA GLY A 34 -8.29 -2.98 32.96
C GLY A 34 -6.93 -2.30 33.05
N HIS A 35 -6.76 -1.35 33.97
CA HIS A 35 -5.49 -0.64 34.19
C HIS A 35 -4.37 -1.56 34.71
N TRP A 36 -4.69 -2.62 35.46
CA TRP A 36 -3.72 -3.64 35.87
C TRP A 36 -3.32 -4.61 34.76
N ALA A 37 -3.91 -4.52 33.56
CA ALA A 37 -3.54 -5.39 32.46
C ALA A 37 -2.08 -5.16 32.03
N PRO A 38 -1.36 -6.22 31.64
CA PRO A 38 0.00 -6.07 31.15
C PRO A 38 0.01 -5.25 29.85
N SER A 39 0.98 -4.35 29.74
CA SER A 39 1.22 -3.57 28.52
C SER A 39 2.66 -3.72 28.05
N VAL A 40 2.85 -3.84 26.73
CA VAL A 40 4.20 -3.87 26.13
C VAL A 40 4.99 -2.64 26.57
N GLY A 41 6.22 -2.86 27.04
CA GLY A 41 7.13 -1.80 27.47
C GLY A 41 6.60 -0.87 28.56
N LEU A 42 5.55 -1.25 29.31
CA LEU A 42 4.85 -0.38 30.26
C LEU A 42 4.37 0.95 29.64
N THR A 43 3.91 0.88 28.39
CA THR A 43 3.48 2.05 27.58
C THR A 43 2.30 2.84 28.16
N ASP A 44 1.48 2.23 29.02
CA ASP A 44 0.23 2.81 29.55
C ASP A 44 -0.62 3.52 28.48
N ALA A 45 -0.75 2.88 27.31
CA ALA A 45 -1.38 3.48 26.13
C ALA A 45 -2.90 3.40 26.14
N THR A 46 -3.50 2.58 27.00
CA THR A 46 -4.95 2.34 26.99
C THR A 46 -5.71 3.57 27.49
N ARG A 47 -6.81 3.91 26.81
CA ARG A 47 -7.72 5.00 27.18
C ARG A 47 -9.15 4.47 27.24
N TYR A 48 -9.96 5.07 28.12
CA TYR A 48 -11.34 4.67 28.36
C TYR A 48 -12.26 5.88 28.25
N PHE A 49 -13.39 5.74 27.56
CA PHE A 49 -14.42 6.78 27.46
C PHE A 49 -15.79 6.19 27.79
N ILE A 50 -16.47 6.75 28.78
CA ILE A 50 -17.79 6.30 29.23
C ILE A 50 -18.88 7.11 28.54
N ILE A 51 -19.92 6.44 28.05
CA ILE A 51 -21.06 7.03 27.35
C ILE A 51 -22.35 6.66 28.09
N LYS A 52 -22.92 7.64 28.79
CA LYS A 52 -24.26 7.55 29.41
C LYS A 52 -25.35 8.28 28.60
N SER A 53 -24.98 9.27 27.77
CA SER A 53 -25.91 10.07 26.97
C SER A 53 -26.68 9.21 25.95
N ILE A 54 -27.99 9.41 25.90
CA ILE A 54 -28.89 8.78 24.94
C ILE A 54 -28.60 9.31 23.53
N GLU A 55 -28.39 10.62 23.36
CA GLU A 55 -28.12 11.19 22.04
C GLU A 55 -26.87 10.59 21.40
N VAL A 56 -25.80 10.42 22.19
CA VAL A 56 -24.55 9.81 21.72
C VAL A 56 -24.76 8.33 21.36
N LYS A 57 -25.50 7.58 22.18
CA LYS A 57 -25.83 6.17 21.89
C LYS A 57 -26.62 6.03 20.59
N THR A 58 -27.63 6.87 20.36
CA THR A 58 -28.41 6.87 19.12
C THR A 58 -27.54 7.21 17.90
N ALA A 59 -26.60 8.15 18.03
CA ALA A 59 -25.67 8.45 16.94
C ALA A 59 -24.75 7.25 16.60
N VAL A 60 -24.23 6.56 17.62
CA VAL A 60 -23.43 5.34 17.43
C VAL A 60 -24.26 4.21 16.84
N LYS A 61 -25.53 4.07 17.26
CA LYS A 61 -26.47 3.09 16.72
C LYS A 61 -26.72 3.31 15.23
N ASN A 62 -26.89 4.56 14.79
CA ASN A 62 -27.07 4.87 13.37
C ASN A 62 -25.83 4.47 12.53
N LEU A 63 -24.61 4.72 13.04
CA LEU A 63 -23.38 4.24 12.38
C LEU A 63 -23.34 2.73 12.25
N PHE A 64 -23.75 2.01 13.31
CA PHE A 64 -23.85 0.56 13.28
C PHE A 64 -24.83 0.11 12.18
N LEU A 65 -26.03 0.72 12.10
CA LEU A 65 -27.04 0.34 11.11
C LEU A 65 -26.55 0.52 9.67
N ASP A 66 -25.89 1.65 9.38
CA ASP A 66 -25.32 1.93 8.06
C ASP A 66 -24.27 0.89 7.66
N TYR A 67 -23.41 0.49 8.58
CA TYR A 67 -22.34 -0.47 8.31
C TYR A 67 -22.87 -1.92 8.30
N ASN A 68 -23.86 -2.25 9.14
CA ASN A 68 -24.53 -3.54 9.15
C ASN A 68 -25.21 -3.81 7.80
N LYS A 69 -25.87 -2.79 7.21
CA LYS A 69 -26.45 -2.90 5.87
C LYS A 69 -25.40 -3.23 4.81
N LYS A 70 -24.22 -2.61 4.87
CA LYS A 70 -23.09 -2.95 3.97
C LYS A 70 -22.60 -4.38 4.19
N ALA A 71 -22.49 -4.84 5.44
CA ALA A 71 -22.07 -6.20 5.76
C ALA A 71 -23.07 -7.26 5.24
N GLU A 72 -24.38 -6.97 5.28
CA GLU A 72 -25.42 -7.81 4.69
C GLU A 72 -25.32 -7.95 3.15
N GLU A 73 -24.75 -6.96 2.46
CA GLU A 73 -24.54 -7.00 1.01
C GLU A 73 -23.33 -7.85 0.61
N LEU A 74 -22.44 -8.16 1.56
CA LEU A 74 -21.21 -8.93 1.36
C LEU A 74 -21.35 -10.43 1.65
N THR A 75 -22.55 -10.94 1.94
CA THR A 75 -22.79 -12.37 2.21
C THR A 75 -23.17 -13.11 0.92
N ASP A 76 -22.37 -14.10 0.53
CA ASP A 76 -22.49 -14.81 -0.75
C ASP A 76 -23.68 -15.80 -0.82
N ASN A 77 -24.25 -16.21 0.31
CA ASN A 77 -25.30 -17.24 0.40
C ASN A 77 -26.64 -16.66 0.93
N PRO A 78 -27.76 -16.83 0.20
CA PRO A 78 -29.09 -16.40 0.63
C PRO A 78 -29.55 -16.94 2.00
N GLU A 79 -29.27 -18.21 2.32
CA GLU A 79 -29.65 -18.82 3.60
C GLU A 79 -28.82 -18.24 4.75
N GLN A 80 -27.51 -18.01 4.53
CA GLN A 80 -26.65 -17.36 5.51
C GLN A 80 -27.07 -15.90 5.74
N LYS A 81 -27.56 -15.23 4.69
CA LYS A 81 -28.06 -13.86 4.78
C LYS A 81 -29.34 -13.77 5.61
N GLU A 82 -30.30 -14.68 5.42
CA GLU A 82 -31.49 -14.75 6.29
C GLU A 82 -31.13 -15.09 7.73
N HIS A 83 -30.22 -16.04 7.93
CA HIS A 83 -29.78 -16.40 9.27
C HIS A 83 -29.01 -15.25 9.96
N TYR A 84 -28.14 -14.53 9.24
CA TYR A 84 -27.44 -13.35 9.75
C TYR A 84 -28.41 -12.25 10.20
N LYS A 85 -29.47 -11.98 9.43
CA LYS A 85 -30.51 -11.00 9.78
C LYS A 85 -31.27 -11.34 11.07
N SER A 86 -31.34 -12.62 11.43
CA SER A 86 -32.00 -13.06 12.66
C SER A 86 -31.14 -12.83 13.92
N LEU A 87 -29.85 -12.53 13.77
CA LEU A 87 -28.94 -12.31 14.89
C LEU A 87 -29.06 -10.88 15.40
N LYS A 88 -29.29 -10.72 16.71
CA LYS A 88 -29.03 -9.45 17.37
C LYS A 88 -27.51 -9.27 17.48
N LEU A 89 -26.96 -8.17 16.97
CA LEU A 89 -25.52 -7.94 16.87
C LEU A 89 -25.01 -6.78 17.74
N GLU A 90 -25.91 -6.07 18.42
CA GLU A 90 -25.57 -4.94 19.27
C GLU A 90 -26.61 -4.78 20.39
N ALA A 91 -26.31 -3.93 21.38
CA ALA A 91 -27.22 -3.52 22.44
C ALA A 91 -26.94 -2.07 22.90
N ILE A 92 -26.57 -1.19 21.97
CA ILE A 92 -26.03 0.16 22.20
C ILE A 92 -27.00 1.01 23.01
N GLU A 93 -28.28 1.02 22.63
CA GLU A 93 -29.32 1.82 23.29
C GLU A 93 -29.91 1.13 24.53
N GLU A 94 -29.91 -0.20 24.55
CA GLU A 94 -30.44 -1.02 25.65
C GLU A 94 -29.50 -1.05 26.87
N ALA A 95 -28.20 -1.09 26.63
CA ALA A 95 -27.23 -1.14 27.69
C ALA A 95 -27.20 0.18 28.47
N PRO A 96 -27.27 0.17 29.81
CA PRO A 96 -27.17 1.36 30.64
C PRO A 96 -25.90 2.18 30.38
N ILE A 97 -24.78 1.51 30.07
CA ILE A 97 -23.48 2.16 29.86
C ILE A 97 -22.87 1.73 28.52
N GLY A 98 -22.41 2.71 27.76
CA GLY A 98 -21.43 2.51 26.69
C GLY A 98 -20.01 2.75 27.20
N LEU A 99 -19.05 1.95 26.76
CA LEU A 99 -17.63 2.11 27.04
C LEU A 99 -16.85 2.04 25.73
N ILE A 100 -15.96 2.98 25.51
CA ILE A 100 -14.95 2.89 24.45
C ILE A 100 -13.64 2.54 25.12
N ILE A 101 -13.03 1.46 24.65
CA ILE A 101 -11.65 1.12 24.97
C ILE A 101 -10.84 1.49 23.75
N ALA A 102 -9.83 2.33 23.92
CA ALA A 102 -8.97 2.82 22.86
C ALA A 102 -7.50 2.70 23.26
N TYR A 103 -6.61 2.88 22.29
CA TYR A 103 -5.18 3.01 22.54
C TYR A 103 -4.66 4.32 21.95
N ASP A 104 -3.75 4.95 22.67
CA ASP A 104 -3.07 6.18 22.27
C ASP A 104 -1.83 5.85 21.46
N ARG A 105 -1.85 6.19 20.17
CA ARG A 105 -0.70 5.97 19.28
C ARG A 105 0.47 6.90 19.54
N SER A 106 0.27 8.04 20.21
CA SER A 106 1.35 9.01 20.41
C SER A 106 2.48 8.47 21.31
N VAL A 107 2.23 7.42 22.08
CA VAL A 107 3.26 6.72 22.87
C VAL A 107 4.38 6.14 21.99
N LEU A 108 4.10 5.92 20.70
CA LEU A 108 5.08 5.44 19.72
C LEU A 108 6.01 6.55 19.21
N ASN A 109 5.74 7.82 19.52
CA ASN A 109 6.60 8.93 19.14
C ASN A 109 7.88 9.00 19.99
N GLN A 110 7.97 8.18 21.05
CA GLN A 110 9.14 8.05 21.92
C GLN A 110 9.57 6.58 22.00
N PHE A 111 10.87 6.34 22.15
CA PHE A 111 11.41 4.99 22.25
C PHE A 111 10.79 4.24 23.43
N THR A 112 10.13 3.11 23.15
CA THR A 112 9.61 2.20 24.17
C THR A 112 9.97 0.75 23.86
N ILE A 113 10.49 0.03 24.86
CA ILE A 113 10.95 -1.36 24.72
C ILE A 113 9.80 -2.26 24.23
N GLY A 114 10.05 -3.06 23.19
CA GLY A 114 9.08 -4.01 22.64
C GLY A 114 8.11 -3.44 21.60
N THR A 115 8.14 -2.13 21.34
CA THR A 115 7.28 -1.50 20.31
C THR A 115 7.93 -1.43 18.92
N VAL A 116 9.26 -1.49 18.86
CA VAL A 116 10.08 -1.36 17.63
C VAL A 116 9.81 -2.48 16.59
N GLY A 117 9.27 -3.63 17.00
CA GLY A 117 8.99 -4.77 16.12
C GLY A 117 7.51 -4.97 15.75
N SER A 118 6.57 -4.27 16.40
CA SER A 118 5.14 -4.41 16.09
C SER A 118 4.32 -3.27 16.71
N ASN A 119 3.86 -2.33 15.88
CA ASN A 119 2.92 -1.28 16.31
C ASN A 119 1.60 -1.87 16.84
N GLU A 120 1.24 -3.11 16.46
CA GLU A 120 0.05 -3.80 16.97
C GLU A 120 0.21 -4.21 18.45
N ALA A 121 1.42 -4.30 18.99
CA ALA A 121 1.63 -4.68 20.39
C ALA A 121 0.94 -3.71 21.38
N VAL A 122 0.86 -2.43 21.02
CA VAL A 122 0.13 -1.41 21.81
C VAL A 122 -1.37 -1.70 21.80
N LYS A 123 -1.93 -2.00 20.63
CA LYS A 123 -3.33 -2.42 20.49
C LYS A 123 -3.62 -3.71 21.27
N PHE A 124 -2.75 -4.71 21.19
CA PHE A 124 -2.89 -5.97 21.93
C PHE A 124 -2.83 -5.75 23.45
N SER A 125 -2.04 -4.79 23.91
CA SER A 125 -2.03 -4.40 25.33
C SER A 125 -3.41 -3.90 25.78
N SER A 126 -4.08 -3.10 24.96
CA SER A 126 -5.46 -2.66 25.25
C SER A 126 -6.49 -3.78 25.12
N VAL A 127 -6.24 -4.81 24.30
CA VAL A 127 -7.08 -6.04 24.27
C VAL A 127 -6.97 -6.81 25.60
N CYS A 128 -5.78 -6.88 26.21
CA CYS A 128 -5.62 -7.43 27.55
C CYS A 128 -6.43 -6.65 28.59
N ALA A 129 -6.43 -5.31 28.50
CA ALA A 129 -7.26 -4.47 29.36
C ALA A 129 -8.75 -4.73 29.20
N ALA A 130 -9.23 -4.85 27.95
CA ALA A 130 -10.61 -5.22 27.65
C ALA A 130 -11.00 -6.58 28.26
N GLN A 131 -10.11 -7.57 28.19
CA GLN A 131 -10.35 -8.88 28.80
C GLN A 131 -10.45 -8.79 30.34
N ASN A 132 -9.56 -8.03 31.00
CA ASN A 132 -9.62 -7.85 32.45
C ASN A 132 -10.90 -7.16 32.91
N ILE A 133 -11.33 -6.11 32.19
CA ILE A 133 -12.61 -5.42 32.43
C ILE A 133 -13.76 -6.44 32.33
N TRP A 134 -13.75 -7.29 31.31
CA TRP A 134 -14.78 -8.31 31.10
C TRP A 134 -14.86 -9.31 32.26
N LEU A 135 -13.71 -9.78 32.75
CA LEU A 135 -13.64 -10.72 33.87
C LEU A 135 -14.10 -10.05 35.17
N SER A 136 -13.70 -8.80 35.41
CA SER A 136 -14.12 -8.04 36.58
C SER A 136 -15.63 -7.77 36.58
N LEU A 137 -16.22 -7.39 35.43
CA LEU A 137 -17.67 -7.24 35.32
C LEU A 137 -18.39 -8.56 35.58
N THR A 138 -17.88 -9.67 35.03
CA THR A 138 -18.46 -11.01 35.21
C THR A 138 -18.45 -11.44 36.68
N GLU A 139 -17.35 -11.19 37.41
CA GLU A 139 -17.25 -11.47 38.86
C GLU A 139 -18.28 -10.66 39.67
N GLN A 140 -18.56 -9.44 39.25
CA GLN A 140 -19.51 -8.53 39.89
C GLN A 140 -20.98 -8.80 39.51
N GLY A 141 -21.24 -9.79 38.64
CA GLY A 141 -22.60 -10.12 38.16
C GLY A 141 -23.09 -9.26 36.99
N TYR A 142 -22.20 -8.53 36.32
CA TYR A 142 -22.49 -7.72 35.14
C TYR A 142 -21.90 -8.35 33.87
N GLY A 143 -22.39 -7.89 32.72
CA GLY A 143 -21.92 -8.32 31.40
C GLY A 143 -21.28 -7.18 30.64
N MET A 144 -20.46 -7.55 29.66
CA MET A 144 -19.99 -6.66 28.60
C MET A 144 -20.34 -7.28 27.24
N GLY A 145 -20.60 -6.44 26.25
CA GLY A 145 -20.88 -6.83 24.86
C GLY A 145 -20.04 -6.01 23.89
N TRP A 146 -19.37 -6.64 22.93
CA TRP A 146 -18.54 -5.93 21.96
C TRP A 146 -19.27 -5.71 20.63
N VAL A 147 -19.50 -4.45 20.29
CA VAL A 147 -19.97 -4.02 18.98
C VAL A 147 -18.76 -3.76 18.07
N SER A 148 -18.50 -4.69 17.14
CA SER A 148 -17.34 -4.64 16.23
C SER A 148 -17.66 -4.10 14.83
N ILE A 149 -18.92 -3.84 14.53
CA ILE A 149 -19.42 -3.43 13.20
C ILE A 149 -19.59 -1.90 13.19
N LEU A 150 -18.49 -1.17 13.10
CA LEU A 150 -18.47 0.29 13.10
C LEU A 150 -17.48 0.82 12.05
N ASN A 151 -17.86 1.90 11.35
CA ASN A 151 -16.92 2.71 10.59
C ASN A 151 -16.10 3.56 11.57
N TYR A 152 -14.90 3.12 11.92
CA TYR A 152 -14.06 3.80 12.91
C TYR A 152 -13.67 5.24 12.53
N TYR A 153 -13.59 5.58 11.24
CA TYR A 153 -13.35 6.95 10.79
C TYR A 153 -14.52 7.87 11.15
N GLN A 154 -15.75 7.49 10.78
CA GLN A 154 -16.95 8.27 11.11
C GLN A 154 -17.26 8.23 12.62
N PHE A 155 -16.97 7.12 13.28
CA PHE A 155 -17.11 6.94 14.72
C PHE A 155 -16.22 7.93 15.50
N LYS A 156 -14.94 8.07 15.15
CA LYS A 156 -14.04 9.07 15.74
C LYS A 156 -14.56 10.49 15.51
N LYS A 157 -15.06 10.78 14.32
CA LYS A 157 -15.59 12.11 13.96
C LYS A 157 -16.83 12.50 14.74
N ILE A 158 -17.79 11.58 14.93
CA ILE A 158 -19.02 11.83 15.68
C ILE A 158 -18.74 12.04 17.17
N LEU A 159 -17.71 11.39 17.69
CA LEU A 159 -17.33 11.44 19.10
C LEU A 159 -16.22 12.45 19.41
N ASP A 160 -15.76 13.21 18.40
CA ASP A 160 -14.66 14.17 18.50
C ASP A 160 -13.39 13.59 19.17
N LEU A 161 -13.07 12.33 18.84
CA LEU A 161 -11.88 11.67 19.38
C LEU A 161 -10.61 12.21 18.70
N PRO A 162 -9.53 12.50 19.45
CA PRO A 162 -8.27 12.93 18.86
C PRO A 162 -7.72 11.93 17.85
N GLU A 163 -7.01 12.42 16.83
CA GLU A 163 -6.52 11.58 15.74
C GLU A 163 -5.58 10.46 16.22
N ASN A 164 -4.77 10.72 17.25
CA ASN A 164 -3.87 9.75 17.87
C ASN A 164 -4.59 8.66 18.70
N ILE A 165 -5.88 8.82 19.01
CA ILE A 165 -6.65 7.84 19.77
C ILE A 165 -7.34 6.87 18.82
N GLU A 166 -7.01 5.59 18.91
CA GLU A 166 -7.61 4.55 18.08
C GLU A 166 -8.54 3.64 18.90
N PRO A 167 -9.85 3.64 18.64
CA PRO A 167 -10.79 2.76 19.33
C PRO A 167 -10.55 1.28 18.98
N LEU A 168 -10.58 0.40 19.99
CA LEU A 168 -10.72 -1.04 19.78
C LEU A 168 -12.15 -1.40 19.36
N GLY A 169 -13.13 -0.65 19.85
CA GLY A 169 -14.55 -0.93 19.66
C GLY A 169 -15.44 -0.15 20.62
N TYR A 170 -16.75 -0.31 20.42
CA TYR A 170 -17.76 0.14 21.36
C TYR A 170 -18.24 -1.06 22.20
N PHE A 171 -18.24 -0.90 23.51
CA PHE A 171 -18.61 -1.94 24.46
C PHE A 171 -19.88 -1.54 25.21
N CYS A 172 -20.86 -2.43 25.25
CA CYS A 172 -22.10 -2.29 25.99
C CYS A 172 -21.92 -2.91 27.38
N ILE A 173 -22.29 -2.22 28.46
CA ILE A 173 -22.17 -2.71 29.84
C ILE A 173 -23.53 -2.58 30.55
N GLY A 174 -23.93 -3.66 31.24
CA GLY A 174 -25.18 -3.76 31.98
C GLY A 174 -25.33 -5.11 32.67
N LYS A 175 -26.41 -5.32 33.43
CA LYS A 175 -26.74 -6.68 33.90
C LYS A 175 -27.30 -7.51 32.74
N PRO A 176 -26.85 -8.76 32.54
CA PRO A 176 -27.40 -9.61 31.49
C PRO A 176 -28.89 -9.89 31.70
N ALA A 177 -29.72 -9.67 30.68
CA ALA A 177 -31.16 -9.96 30.75
C ALA A 177 -31.46 -11.47 30.71
N THR A 178 -30.50 -12.28 30.27
CA THR A 178 -30.61 -13.72 30.10
C THR A 178 -29.32 -14.40 30.56
N ASN A 179 -29.46 -15.56 31.21
CA ASN A 179 -28.30 -16.34 31.66
C ASN A 179 -27.84 -17.41 30.64
N TYR A 180 -28.61 -17.63 29.56
CA TYR A 180 -28.35 -18.56 28.46
C TYR A 180 -27.78 -19.92 28.90
N ASP A 181 -28.23 -20.49 30.01
CA ASP A 181 -27.69 -21.73 30.60
C ASP A 181 -26.15 -21.79 30.67
N ASN A 182 -25.51 -20.62 30.85
CA ASN A 182 -24.07 -20.42 30.83
C ASN A 182 -23.38 -20.75 29.50
N GLN A 183 -24.09 -20.75 28.37
CA GLN A 183 -23.56 -20.92 27.01
C GLN A 183 -23.61 -19.61 26.18
N PRO A 184 -22.65 -19.38 25.26
CA PRO A 184 -22.73 -18.25 24.32
C PRO A 184 -23.95 -18.34 23.40
N MET A 185 -24.63 -17.21 23.17
CA MET A 185 -25.85 -17.12 22.33
C MET A 185 -25.67 -17.75 20.94
N LEU A 186 -24.54 -17.52 20.28
CA LEU A 186 -24.27 -18.09 18.94
C LEU A 186 -24.14 -19.62 18.94
N GLN A 187 -23.75 -20.23 20.06
CA GLN A 187 -23.73 -21.69 20.17
C GLN A 187 -25.14 -22.25 20.34
N GLN A 188 -25.99 -21.56 21.14
CA GLN A 188 -27.40 -21.93 21.32
C GLN A 188 -28.20 -21.76 20.03
N LEU A 189 -27.90 -20.74 19.23
CA LEU A 189 -28.50 -20.52 17.92
C LEU A 189 -27.89 -21.40 16.82
N HIS A 190 -27.04 -22.36 17.17
CA HIS A 190 -26.38 -23.29 16.25
C HIS A 190 -25.54 -22.64 15.12
N TRP A 191 -25.10 -21.38 15.31
CA TRP A 191 -24.26 -20.67 14.34
C TRP A 191 -22.87 -21.30 14.23
N LYS A 192 -22.22 -21.59 15.36
CA LYS A 192 -20.92 -22.26 15.43
C LYS A 192 -20.67 -22.83 16.82
N GLN A 193 -20.08 -24.03 16.92
CA GLN A 193 -19.64 -24.61 18.19
C GLN A 193 -18.16 -24.36 18.45
N LYS A 194 -17.81 -24.15 19.73
CA LYS A 194 -16.42 -23.98 20.17
C LYS A 194 -15.81 -25.36 20.41
N SER A 195 -14.53 -25.53 20.06
CA SER A 195 -13.76 -26.72 20.42
C SER A 195 -13.66 -26.88 21.94
N GLU A 196 -13.73 -28.11 22.45
CA GLU A 196 -13.57 -28.43 23.87
C GLU A 196 -12.13 -28.18 24.38
N ALA A 197 -11.14 -28.37 23.50
CA ALA A 197 -9.73 -28.20 23.80
C ALA A 197 -9.03 -27.28 22.78
N PRO A 198 -7.94 -26.58 23.15
CA PRO A 198 -7.14 -25.82 22.20
C PRO A 198 -6.45 -26.75 21.19
N ILE A 199 -6.38 -26.32 19.93
CA ILE A 199 -5.54 -26.99 18.93
C ILE A 199 -4.12 -26.50 19.13
N CYS A 200 -3.23 -27.41 19.53
CA CYS A 200 -1.81 -27.13 19.73
C CYS A 200 -1.00 -27.97 18.76
N THR A 201 -0.21 -27.31 17.91
CA THR A 201 0.75 -27.96 17.01
C THR A 201 2.15 -27.50 17.39
N GLU A 202 3.00 -28.44 17.78
CA GLU A 202 4.41 -28.16 18.06
C GLU A 202 5.16 -27.88 16.75
N ILE A 203 5.75 -26.68 16.63
CA ILE A 203 6.61 -26.32 15.51
C ILE A 203 8.01 -26.86 15.81
N LYS A 204 8.38 -27.98 15.19
CA LYS A 204 9.67 -28.68 15.42
C LYS A 204 10.80 -28.24 14.49
N ASN A 205 10.45 -27.64 13.36
CA ASN A 205 11.40 -27.32 12.31
C ASN A 205 11.43 -25.82 12.07
N VAL A 206 12.64 -25.27 11.93
CA VAL A 206 12.84 -23.93 11.38
C VAL A 206 12.87 -24.09 9.87
N ILE A 207 11.94 -23.44 9.17
CA ILE A 207 11.99 -23.33 7.72
C ILE A 207 13.01 -22.24 7.40
N SER A 208 14.19 -22.63 6.92
CA SER A 208 15.15 -21.68 6.35
C SER A 208 14.64 -21.25 4.98
N ASN A 209 13.82 -20.21 4.93
CA ASN A 209 13.65 -19.46 3.69
C ASN A 209 14.94 -18.65 3.50
N SER A 210 15.92 -19.23 2.81
CA SER A 210 17.01 -18.43 2.27
C SER A 210 16.36 -17.52 1.22
N ILE A 211 16.15 -16.26 1.57
CA ILE A 211 15.89 -15.26 0.56
C ILE A 211 17.12 -15.32 -0.35
N LEU A 212 16.90 -15.67 -1.63
CA LEU A 212 17.99 -15.83 -2.59
C LEU A 212 18.86 -14.57 -2.52
N ASP A 213 20.16 -14.75 -2.29
CA ASP A 213 21.11 -13.66 -2.47
C ASP A 213 20.90 -13.15 -3.88
N PHE A 214 20.53 -11.87 -3.98
CA PHE A 214 20.18 -11.26 -5.26
C PHE A 214 21.49 -11.09 -6.04
N ASP A 215 21.86 -12.12 -6.78
CA ASP A 215 23.11 -12.19 -7.53
C ASP A 215 23.01 -11.19 -8.69
N LEU A 216 23.60 -10.01 -8.48
CA LEU A 216 23.70 -8.90 -9.45
C LEU A 216 24.61 -9.29 -10.62
N LYS A 217 24.22 -10.31 -11.39
CA LYS A 217 24.92 -10.68 -12.61
C LYS A 217 24.52 -9.72 -13.71
N VAL A 218 25.38 -8.73 -13.94
CA VAL A 218 25.36 -7.88 -15.13
C VAL A 218 25.54 -8.78 -16.35
N GLN A 219 24.45 -9.03 -17.08
CA GLN A 219 24.52 -9.72 -18.36
C GLN A 219 24.74 -8.68 -19.46
N SER A 220 25.89 -8.72 -20.12
CA SER A 220 26.13 -8.00 -21.36
C SER A 220 26.18 -9.02 -22.51
N GLU A 221 25.15 -9.02 -23.35
CA GLU A 221 25.21 -9.67 -24.66
C GLU A 221 25.25 -8.60 -25.74
N ILE A 222 26.28 -8.67 -26.59
CA ILE A 222 26.38 -7.89 -27.82
C ILE A 222 25.58 -8.65 -28.87
N LYS A 223 24.40 -8.14 -29.25
CA LYS A 223 23.61 -8.72 -30.34
C LYS A 223 24.05 -8.17 -31.69
N THR A 224 24.44 -9.06 -32.59
CA THR A 224 24.44 -8.85 -34.04
C THR A 224 23.03 -8.58 -34.54
N GLU A 225 22.89 -7.81 -35.62
CA GLU A 225 21.59 -7.51 -36.23
C GLU A 225 20.91 -8.80 -36.70
N SER A 226 19.73 -9.08 -36.12
CA SER A 226 18.99 -10.32 -36.38
C SER A 226 18.20 -10.23 -37.69
N GLU A 227 17.98 -11.36 -38.37
CA GLU A 227 17.11 -11.43 -39.55
C GLU A 227 15.70 -10.85 -39.27
N PHE A 228 15.20 -11.06 -38.05
CA PHE A 228 13.93 -10.48 -37.60
C PHE A 228 13.94 -8.95 -37.62
N SER A 229 15.01 -8.32 -37.13
CA SER A 229 15.16 -6.86 -37.12
C SER A 229 15.11 -6.28 -38.54
N ARG A 230 15.77 -6.94 -39.51
CA ARG A 230 15.73 -6.55 -40.92
C ARG A 230 14.31 -6.67 -41.49
N LEU A 231 13.65 -7.82 -41.30
CA LEU A 231 12.27 -8.04 -41.78
C LEU A 231 11.27 -7.05 -41.18
N LEU A 232 11.45 -6.71 -39.90
CA LEU A 232 10.61 -5.74 -39.21
C LEU A 232 10.79 -4.33 -39.78
N GLN A 233 12.04 -3.91 -40.02
CA GLN A 233 12.33 -2.62 -40.66
C GLN A 233 11.75 -2.55 -42.07
N GLU A 234 11.90 -3.61 -42.87
CA GLU A 234 11.29 -3.72 -44.21
C GLU A 234 9.76 -3.63 -44.15
N LYS A 235 9.12 -4.24 -43.15
CA LYS A 235 7.67 -4.12 -42.95
C LYS A 235 7.24 -2.68 -42.62
N ILE A 236 8.03 -1.96 -41.81
CA ILE A 236 7.76 -0.56 -41.48
C ILE A 236 7.95 0.35 -42.70
N ASP A 237 9.03 0.16 -43.45
CA ASP A 237 9.37 1.02 -44.60
C ASP A 237 8.51 0.76 -45.83
N SER A 238 7.91 -0.42 -45.94
CA SER A 238 7.00 -0.77 -47.02
C SER A 238 5.58 -0.20 -46.87
N LYS A 239 5.22 0.36 -45.71
CA LYS A 239 3.93 1.03 -45.51
C LYS A 239 3.80 2.24 -46.44
N THR A 240 2.58 2.58 -46.88
CA THR A 240 2.30 3.69 -47.84
C THR A 240 2.56 5.09 -47.27
N LYS A 241 3.83 5.37 -46.93
CA LYS A 241 4.34 6.62 -46.38
C LYS A 241 5.80 6.82 -46.81
N PRO A 242 6.30 8.07 -46.91
CA PRO A 242 7.73 8.30 -47.02
C PRO A 242 8.48 7.68 -45.83
N ILE A 243 9.69 7.17 -46.05
CA ILE A 243 10.51 6.56 -44.99
C ILE A 243 10.68 7.54 -43.83
N GLY A 244 10.40 7.09 -42.60
CA GLY A 244 10.49 7.89 -41.38
C GLY A 244 9.38 8.93 -41.17
N ALA A 245 8.38 9.05 -42.05
CA ALA A 245 7.36 10.10 -41.97
C ALA A 245 6.46 10.02 -40.72
N LEU A 246 6.34 8.85 -40.07
CA LEU A 246 5.58 8.69 -38.82
C LEU A 246 6.46 8.87 -37.56
N GLY A 247 7.75 9.18 -37.72
CA GLY A 247 8.66 9.57 -36.64
C GLY A 247 8.67 8.59 -35.47
N THR A 248 8.37 9.07 -34.27
CA THR A 248 8.38 8.28 -33.02
C THR A 248 7.49 7.04 -33.09
N LEU A 249 6.38 7.06 -33.84
CA LEU A 249 5.52 5.88 -33.98
C LEU A 249 6.27 4.71 -34.61
N GLU A 250 7.14 4.96 -35.60
CA GLU A 250 7.95 3.92 -36.24
C GLU A 250 8.93 3.30 -35.25
N THR A 251 9.60 4.13 -34.45
CA THR A 251 10.51 3.67 -33.39
C THR A 251 9.79 2.86 -32.32
N LEU A 252 8.59 3.29 -31.90
CA LEU A 252 7.76 2.57 -30.94
C LEU A 252 7.29 1.23 -31.50
N ALA A 253 6.79 1.20 -32.74
CA ALA A 253 6.35 -0.04 -33.38
C ALA A 253 7.49 -1.05 -33.50
N PHE A 254 8.68 -0.59 -33.92
CA PHE A 254 9.88 -1.43 -33.98
C PHE A 254 10.23 -2.01 -32.60
N LYS A 255 10.25 -1.17 -31.56
CA LYS A 255 10.55 -1.60 -30.18
C LYS A 255 9.52 -2.62 -29.68
N ILE A 256 8.23 -2.33 -29.82
CA ILE A 256 7.15 -3.20 -29.34
C ILE A 256 7.19 -4.56 -30.07
N ALA A 257 7.34 -4.55 -31.40
CA ALA A 257 7.47 -5.76 -32.20
C ALA A 257 8.73 -6.57 -31.85
N THR A 258 9.83 -5.90 -31.50
CA THR A 258 11.07 -6.56 -31.04
C THR A 258 10.87 -7.23 -29.68
N VAL A 259 10.25 -6.54 -28.72
CA VAL A 259 9.99 -7.09 -27.38
C VAL A 259 9.03 -8.28 -27.45
N PHE A 260 7.99 -8.18 -28.28
CA PHE A 260 7.00 -9.26 -28.46
C PHE A 260 7.44 -10.32 -29.47
N GLU A 261 8.60 -10.15 -30.11
CA GLU A 261 9.16 -11.06 -31.11
C GLU A 261 8.17 -11.40 -32.24
N THR A 262 7.41 -10.41 -32.73
CA THR A 262 6.40 -10.58 -33.77
C THR A 262 6.34 -9.39 -34.72
N LEU A 263 6.10 -9.68 -36.01
CA LEU A 263 5.87 -8.64 -37.02
C LEU A 263 4.48 -8.02 -36.94
N SER A 264 3.56 -8.60 -36.15
CA SER A 264 2.19 -8.10 -35.98
C SER A 264 1.87 -7.99 -34.49
N PRO A 265 2.47 -7.02 -33.76
CA PRO A 265 2.34 -6.92 -32.31
C PRO A 265 0.91 -6.60 -31.88
N LYS A 266 0.56 -7.00 -30.65
CA LYS A 266 -0.67 -6.61 -29.96
C LYS A 266 -0.39 -6.49 -28.47
N ILE A 267 -0.86 -5.42 -27.84
CA ILE A 267 -0.85 -5.30 -26.38
C ILE A 267 -2.06 -6.06 -25.82
N THR A 268 -1.82 -6.93 -24.84
CA THR A 268 -2.82 -7.77 -24.19
C THR A 268 -2.83 -7.50 -22.68
N LYS A 269 -4.03 -7.23 -22.14
CA LYS A 269 -4.27 -6.98 -20.71
C LYS A 269 -3.26 -6.00 -20.10
N PRO A 270 -3.17 -4.76 -20.62
CA PRO A 270 -2.26 -3.76 -20.06
C PRO A 270 -2.58 -3.54 -18.58
N ASN A 271 -1.54 -3.46 -17.76
CA ASN A 271 -1.68 -3.24 -16.32
C ASN A 271 -0.85 -2.03 -15.89
N ILE A 272 -1.37 -1.17 -15.02
CA ILE A 272 -0.58 -0.16 -14.32
C ILE A 272 -0.61 -0.49 -12.84
N VAL A 273 0.58 -0.53 -12.23
CA VAL A 273 0.74 -0.86 -10.82
C VAL A 273 1.27 0.35 -10.08
N VAL A 274 0.50 0.84 -9.11
CA VAL A 274 0.88 1.97 -8.25
C VAL A 274 1.38 1.42 -6.91
N PHE A 275 2.66 1.65 -6.62
CA PHE A 275 3.26 1.25 -5.35
C PHE A 275 3.28 2.43 -4.37
N ALA A 276 2.73 2.22 -3.18
CA ALA A 276 2.63 3.25 -2.15
C ALA A 276 3.48 2.94 -0.92
N ALA A 277 4.28 3.91 -0.48
CA ALA A 277 5.06 3.83 0.76
C ALA A 277 5.38 5.21 1.34
N ASP A 278 5.49 5.29 2.67
CA ASP A 278 5.93 6.50 3.36
C ASP A 278 7.45 6.54 3.56
N HIS A 279 8.01 7.75 3.65
CA HIS A 279 9.45 7.94 3.76
C HIS A 279 9.83 8.68 5.04
N GLY A 280 10.73 8.12 5.85
CA GLY A 280 11.15 8.73 7.11
C GLY A 280 11.77 10.12 6.95
N ILE A 281 12.38 10.42 5.79
CA ILE A 281 12.93 11.74 5.48
C ILE A 281 11.86 12.84 5.48
N ALA A 282 10.58 12.50 5.23
CA ALA A 282 9.48 13.46 5.25
C ALA A 282 9.28 14.13 6.62
N ASN A 283 9.75 13.52 7.71
CA ASN A 283 9.72 14.12 9.06
C ASN A 283 10.61 15.36 9.22
N HIS A 284 11.46 15.66 8.24
CA HIS A 284 12.43 16.75 8.31
C HIS A 284 12.10 17.94 7.38
N GLY A 285 10.83 18.13 7.01
CA GLY A 285 10.40 19.33 6.26
C GLY A 285 10.70 19.29 4.75
N VAL A 286 10.99 18.13 4.18
CA VAL A 286 11.28 17.98 2.73
C VAL A 286 10.02 17.93 1.84
N SER A 287 8.83 17.97 2.45
CA SER A 287 7.53 17.95 1.79
C SER A 287 6.66 19.10 2.29
N ALA A 288 5.81 19.64 1.41
CA ALA A 288 4.79 20.63 1.78
C ALA A 288 3.52 19.99 2.38
N TYR A 289 3.36 18.68 2.22
CA TYR A 289 2.21 17.91 2.67
C TYR A 289 2.53 17.02 3.87
N PRO A 290 1.57 16.79 4.78
CA PRO A 290 1.72 15.85 5.88
C PRO A 290 1.79 14.41 5.33
N GLN A 291 2.49 13.51 6.06
CA GLN A 291 2.65 12.10 5.65
C GLN A 291 1.31 11.37 5.47
N ASP A 292 0.29 11.75 6.23
CA ASP A 292 -1.07 11.21 6.13
C ASP A 292 -1.69 11.31 4.73
N VAL A 293 -1.20 12.20 3.86
CA VAL A 293 -1.66 12.28 2.46
C VAL A 293 -1.41 10.96 1.73
N THR A 294 -0.36 10.20 2.04
CA THR A 294 -0.10 8.89 1.39
C THR A 294 -1.28 7.94 1.61
N ARG A 295 -1.73 7.74 2.86
CA ARG A 295 -2.88 6.85 3.14
C ARG A 295 -4.19 7.38 2.55
N GLN A 296 -4.38 8.70 2.52
CA GLN A 296 -5.58 9.33 1.97
C GLN A 296 -5.66 9.14 0.46
N MET A 297 -4.54 9.27 -0.26
CA MET A 297 -4.48 9.01 -1.68
C MET A 297 -4.65 7.53 -2.01
N VAL A 298 -4.10 6.62 -1.18
CA VAL A 298 -4.39 5.19 -1.34
C VAL A 298 -5.87 4.90 -1.18
N ALA A 299 -6.56 5.47 -0.19
CA ALA A 299 -8.01 5.37 -0.08
C ALA A 299 -8.72 5.92 -1.33
N ASN A 300 -8.27 7.07 -1.85
CA ASN A 300 -8.81 7.65 -3.08
C ASN A 300 -8.61 6.75 -4.32
N PHE A 301 -7.47 6.07 -4.45
CA PHE A 301 -7.24 5.09 -5.51
C PHE A 301 -8.23 3.91 -5.43
N LEU A 302 -8.45 3.41 -4.20
CA LEU A 302 -9.37 2.29 -3.94
C LEU A 302 -10.82 2.67 -4.20
N GLU A 303 -11.19 3.94 -4.00
CA GLU A 303 -12.51 4.50 -4.29
C GLU A 303 -12.69 4.91 -5.77
N GLY A 304 -11.64 4.85 -6.58
CA GLY A 304 -11.71 5.19 -8.01
C GLY A 304 -11.60 6.70 -8.30
N GLY A 305 -11.21 7.52 -7.33
CA GLY A 305 -11.30 8.98 -7.42
C GLY A 305 -10.05 9.72 -7.89
N ALA A 306 -8.93 9.03 -8.13
CA ALA A 306 -7.70 9.69 -8.58
C ALA A 306 -7.58 9.80 -10.10
N ALA A 307 -6.64 10.62 -10.57
CA ALA A 307 -6.42 10.83 -12.00
C ALA A 307 -6.02 9.53 -12.72
N ILE A 308 -5.17 8.70 -12.09
CA ILE A 308 -4.80 7.40 -12.66
C ILE A 308 -6.00 6.48 -12.85
N ASN A 309 -6.98 6.49 -11.93
CA ASN A 309 -8.22 5.71 -12.09
C ASN A 309 -8.97 6.13 -13.35
N VAL A 310 -9.14 7.45 -13.55
CA VAL A 310 -9.84 8.01 -14.71
C VAL A 310 -9.16 7.61 -16.01
N PHE A 311 -7.83 7.75 -16.09
CA PHE A 311 -7.09 7.45 -17.32
C PHE A 311 -6.97 5.95 -17.60
N CYS A 312 -6.86 5.10 -16.56
CA CYS A 312 -6.92 3.66 -16.72
C CYS A 312 -8.30 3.22 -17.25
N ASN A 313 -9.38 3.75 -16.68
CA ASN A 313 -10.75 3.46 -17.14
C ASN A 313 -10.97 3.91 -18.59
N GLN A 314 -10.47 5.09 -18.98
CA GLN A 314 -10.57 5.60 -20.35
C GLN A 314 -9.91 4.66 -21.36
N ASN A 315 -8.79 4.03 -20.98
CA ASN A 315 -7.93 3.27 -21.88
C ASN A 315 -8.05 1.75 -21.73
N ASP A 316 -9.02 1.27 -20.93
CA ASP A 316 -9.21 -0.16 -20.60
C ASP A 316 -7.92 -0.81 -20.06
N ILE A 317 -7.28 -0.11 -19.10
CA ILE A 317 -6.06 -0.56 -18.43
C ILE A 317 -6.42 -1.04 -17.04
N GLN A 318 -5.99 -2.25 -16.67
CA GLN A 318 -6.15 -2.75 -15.31
C GLN A 318 -5.27 -1.93 -14.36
N LEU A 319 -5.87 -1.35 -13.32
CA LEU A 319 -5.13 -0.67 -12.26
C LEU A 319 -4.96 -1.61 -11.06
N SER A 320 -3.74 -1.71 -10.54
CA SER A 320 -3.39 -2.47 -9.35
C SER A 320 -2.74 -1.55 -8.32
N ILE A 321 -3.25 -1.51 -7.09
CA ILE A 321 -2.69 -0.70 -6.01
C ILE A 321 -1.94 -1.61 -5.05
N VAL A 322 -0.69 -1.25 -4.74
CA VAL A 322 0.21 -2.00 -3.86
C VAL A 322 0.54 -1.14 -2.65
N ASP A 323 0.30 -1.66 -1.46
CA ASP A 323 0.85 -1.11 -0.24
C ASP A 323 2.23 -1.73 -0.01
N ALA A 324 3.27 -1.00 -0.39
CA ALA A 324 4.67 -1.39 -0.26
C ALA A 324 5.25 -0.99 1.11
N GLY A 325 4.63 -0.02 1.79
CA GLY A 325 5.20 0.54 3.01
C GLY A 325 4.44 1.72 3.59
N VAL A 326 3.12 1.81 3.42
CA VAL A 326 2.35 2.94 3.94
C VAL A 326 2.33 2.88 5.46
N ASN A 327 2.48 4.02 6.13
CA ASN A 327 2.37 4.15 7.58
C ASN A 327 0.89 4.10 8.04
N TYR A 328 0.18 3.04 7.63
CA TYR A 328 -1.23 2.83 7.92
C TYR A 328 -1.59 1.34 7.78
N ASP A 329 -2.56 0.90 8.56
CA ASP A 329 -3.12 -0.46 8.45
C ASP A 329 -4.46 -0.38 7.73
N PHE A 330 -4.47 -0.76 6.46
CA PHE A 330 -5.71 -0.85 5.69
C PHE A 330 -6.55 -2.07 6.14
N PRO A 331 -7.88 -2.00 6.00
CA PRO A 331 -8.75 -3.16 6.21
C PRO A 331 -8.30 -4.37 5.39
N THR A 332 -8.38 -5.56 5.97
CA THR A 332 -7.92 -6.81 5.33
C THR A 332 -8.73 -7.19 4.07
N ASN A 333 -9.91 -6.61 3.89
CA ASN A 333 -10.78 -6.79 2.72
C ASN A 333 -10.64 -5.67 1.68
N ALA A 334 -9.71 -4.73 1.84
CA ALA A 334 -9.45 -3.71 0.83
C ALA A 334 -8.91 -4.35 -0.47
N ASN A 335 -9.30 -3.83 -1.63
CA ASN A 335 -8.79 -4.24 -2.94
C ASN A 335 -7.36 -3.70 -3.16
N LEU A 336 -6.44 -4.11 -2.29
CA LEU A 336 -5.09 -3.59 -2.13
C LEU A 336 -4.13 -4.77 -2.02
N ILE A 337 -3.09 -4.78 -2.85
CA ILE A 337 -2.07 -5.84 -2.81
C ILE A 337 -1.18 -5.61 -1.58
N SER A 338 -1.18 -6.58 -0.67
CA SER A 338 -0.41 -6.52 0.58
C SER A 338 1.06 -6.89 0.35
N ALA A 339 1.91 -5.86 0.29
CA ALA A 339 3.36 -5.99 0.12
C ALA A 339 4.15 -5.12 1.10
N LYS A 340 3.50 -4.72 2.20
CA LYS A 340 4.05 -3.79 3.18
C LYS A 340 5.29 -4.40 3.83
N ILE A 341 6.41 -3.70 3.72
CA ILE A 341 7.68 -4.07 4.34
C ILE A 341 7.70 -3.63 5.80
N ALA A 342 7.49 -2.34 6.01
CA ALA A 342 7.29 -1.71 7.30
C ALA A 342 6.37 -0.48 7.15
N LYS A 343 6.07 0.20 8.26
CA LYS A 343 5.28 1.45 8.25
C LYS A 343 6.17 2.65 7.94
N GLY A 344 6.45 2.81 6.66
CA GLY A 344 7.40 3.79 6.14
C GLY A 344 8.85 3.40 6.38
N THR A 345 9.76 3.97 5.57
CA THR A 345 11.20 3.82 5.79
C THR A 345 11.67 4.64 6.98
N GLN A 346 12.86 4.32 7.50
CA GLN A 346 13.55 5.19 8.45
C GLN A 346 14.09 6.45 7.75
N SER A 347 14.46 7.46 8.54
CA SER A 347 15.07 8.68 7.99
C SER A 347 16.56 8.48 7.72
N PHE A 348 16.92 8.42 6.44
CA PHE A 348 18.31 8.39 5.95
C PHE A 348 19.14 9.63 6.28
N LEU A 349 18.56 10.62 6.95
CA LEU A 349 19.32 11.73 7.52
C LEU A 349 20.25 11.26 8.66
N HIS A 350 19.86 10.19 9.37
CA HIS A 350 20.54 9.73 10.57
C HIS A 350 20.91 8.24 10.52
N ILE A 351 20.05 7.39 9.94
CA ILE A 351 20.20 5.93 9.93
C ILE A 351 19.73 5.36 8.58
N PRO A 352 20.18 4.16 8.15
CA PRO A 352 19.73 3.56 6.90
C PRO A 352 18.20 3.55 6.76
N ALA A 353 17.67 3.89 5.58
CA ALA A 353 16.23 3.89 5.29
C ALA A 353 15.58 2.52 5.54
N MET A 354 16.32 1.44 5.25
CA MET A 354 15.91 0.07 5.50
C MET A 354 17.12 -0.83 5.80
N SER A 355 16.87 -1.96 6.46
CA SER A 355 17.85 -3.02 6.67
C SER A 355 18.09 -3.84 5.38
N ASP A 356 19.17 -4.62 5.36
CA ASP A 356 19.46 -5.54 4.24
C ASP A 356 18.33 -6.54 4.00
N THR A 357 17.71 -7.05 5.08
CA THR A 357 16.58 -7.98 5.00
C THR A 357 15.35 -7.31 4.38
N GLU A 358 15.05 -6.07 4.78
CA GLU A 358 13.93 -5.30 4.22
C GLU A 358 14.18 -4.97 2.74
N LEU A 359 15.41 -4.62 2.36
CA LEU A 359 15.79 -4.41 0.97
C LEU A 359 15.55 -5.69 0.16
N GLN A 360 15.97 -6.84 0.67
CA GLN A 360 15.77 -8.13 0.02
C GLN A 360 14.28 -8.46 -0.15
N LEU A 361 13.48 -8.23 0.90
CA LEU A 361 12.04 -8.43 0.87
C LEU A 361 11.36 -7.49 -0.15
N CYS A 362 11.85 -6.27 -0.35
CA CYS A 362 11.36 -5.39 -1.43
C CYS A 362 11.54 -6.05 -2.80
N PHE A 363 12.72 -6.62 -3.08
CA PHE A 363 12.96 -7.32 -4.34
C PHE A 363 12.08 -8.56 -4.47
N GLU A 364 11.89 -9.35 -3.41
CA GLU A 364 11.00 -10.51 -3.47
C GLU A 364 9.54 -10.12 -3.75
N LYS A 365 9.04 -9.09 -3.07
CA LYS A 365 7.66 -8.62 -3.21
C LYS A 365 7.41 -8.01 -4.59
N GLY A 366 8.30 -7.13 -5.06
CA GLY A 366 8.21 -6.53 -6.41
C GLY A 366 8.19 -7.60 -7.50
N LYS A 367 9.08 -8.59 -7.40
CA LYS A 367 9.11 -9.77 -8.28
C LYS A 367 7.80 -10.55 -8.25
N SER A 368 7.37 -10.97 -7.06
CA SER A 368 6.16 -11.78 -6.89
C SER A 368 4.93 -11.11 -7.49
N ILE A 369 4.75 -9.80 -7.29
CA ILE A 369 3.63 -9.04 -7.84
C ILE A 369 3.61 -9.09 -9.36
N VAL A 370 4.74 -8.80 -10.00
CA VAL A 370 4.82 -8.79 -11.46
C VAL A 370 4.73 -10.19 -12.06
N GLU A 371 5.27 -11.22 -11.41
CA GLU A 371 5.06 -12.61 -11.83
C GLU A 371 3.58 -13.00 -11.84
N GLN A 372 2.80 -12.57 -10.84
CA GLN A 372 1.35 -12.81 -10.83
C GLN A 372 0.64 -12.08 -11.96
N ILE A 373 1.04 -10.84 -12.26
CA ILE A 373 0.47 -10.07 -13.38
C ILE A 373 0.82 -10.74 -14.72
N ALA A 374 2.06 -11.17 -14.92
CA ALA A 374 2.49 -11.87 -16.12
C ALA A 374 1.68 -13.17 -16.34
N LYS A 375 1.40 -13.93 -15.27
CA LYS A 375 0.54 -15.14 -15.32
C LYS A 375 -0.88 -14.88 -15.81
N THR A 376 -1.38 -13.65 -15.71
CA THR A 376 -2.70 -13.30 -16.28
C THR A 376 -2.69 -13.20 -17.81
N GLY A 377 -1.51 -13.23 -18.45
CA GLY A 377 -1.32 -12.99 -19.88
C GLY A 377 -1.09 -11.51 -20.24
N SER A 378 -0.74 -10.68 -19.25
CA SER A 378 -0.33 -9.30 -19.50
C SER A 378 1.03 -9.27 -20.20
N ASN A 379 1.16 -8.47 -21.26
CA ASN A 379 2.44 -8.25 -21.95
C ASN A 379 2.88 -6.78 -21.91
N CYS A 380 2.16 -5.91 -21.20
CA CYS A 380 2.47 -4.49 -21.06
C CYS A 380 2.14 -4.05 -19.65
N ILE A 381 3.13 -3.48 -18.97
CA ILE A 381 3.00 -3.03 -17.59
C ILE A 381 3.57 -1.64 -17.41
N GLY A 382 2.81 -0.75 -16.79
CA GLY A 382 3.27 0.56 -16.34
C GLY A 382 3.43 0.61 -14.83
N PHE A 383 4.32 1.48 -14.39
CA PHE A 383 4.62 1.66 -12.97
C PHE A 383 4.28 3.08 -12.55
N GLY A 384 3.58 3.18 -11.43
CA GLY A 384 3.30 4.41 -10.71
C GLY A 384 3.77 4.30 -9.27
N GLU A 385 3.83 5.45 -8.61
CA GLU A 385 4.23 5.58 -7.23
C GLU A 385 3.29 6.52 -6.48
N MET A 386 3.26 6.37 -5.16
CA MET A 386 2.64 7.34 -4.26
C MET A 386 3.39 7.33 -2.92
N GLY A 387 3.91 8.47 -2.50
CA GLY A 387 4.59 8.53 -1.20
C GLY A 387 5.05 9.92 -0.82
N ILE A 388 4.66 10.39 0.35
CA ILE A 388 5.18 11.65 0.85
C ILE A 388 6.67 11.49 1.20
N GLY A 389 7.50 12.37 0.61
CA GLY A 389 8.96 12.38 0.78
C GLY A 389 9.75 11.66 -0.31
N ASN A 390 9.10 10.88 -1.18
CA ASN A 390 9.78 10.04 -2.16
C ASN A 390 10.55 10.84 -3.25
N THR A 391 10.14 12.06 -3.57
CA THR A 391 10.92 12.94 -4.47
C THR A 391 12.31 13.22 -3.91
N SER A 392 12.45 13.35 -2.59
CA SER A 392 13.74 13.53 -1.91
C SER A 392 14.61 12.28 -2.04
N THR A 393 14.01 11.13 -1.77
CA THR A 393 14.63 9.82 -1.95
C THR A 393 15.11 9.61 -3.37
N ALA A 394 14.25 9.91 -4.36
CA ALA A 394 14.57 9.83 -5.77
C ALA A 394 15.72 10.77 -6.18
N SER A 395 15.74 12.01 -5.67
CA SER A 395 16.83 12.95 -5.91
C SER A 395 18.18 12.46 -5.36
N VAL A 396 18.19 11.86 -4.17
CA VAL A 396 19.42 11.31 -3.56
C VAL A 396 19.92 10.10 -4.35
N LEU A 397 19.03 9.17 -4.69
CA LEU A 397 19.38 8.01 -5.51
C LEU A 397 19.89 8.41 -6.90
N MET A 398 19.23 9.39 -7.55
CA MET A 398 19.72 9.95 -8.82
C MET A 398 21.15 10.48 -8.66
N SER A 399 21.39 11.35 -7.68
CA SER A 399 22.71 11.96 -7.44
C SER A 399 23.80 10.89 -7.22
N LEU A 400 23.53 9.88 -6.38
CA LEU A 400 24.48 8.80 -6.09
C LEU A 400 24.79 7.95 -7.33
N LEU A 401 23.76 7.56 -8.08
CA LEU A 401 23.90 6.60 -9.17
C LEU A 401 24.35 7.23 -10.50
N THR A 402 24.13 8.54 -10.69
CA THR A 402 24.61 9.27 -11.88
C THR A 402 25.84 10.13 -11.59
N HIS A 403 26.25 10.26 -10.33
CA HIS A 403 27.31 11.18 -9.87
C HIS A 403 27.04 12.66 -10.19
N LEU A 404 25.78 13.04 -10.39
CA LEU A 404 25.40 14.45 -10.57
C LEU A 404 25.32 15.15 -9.21
N PRO A 405 25.63 16.45 -9.13
CA PRO A 405 25.44 17.22 -7.91
C PRO A 405 23.97 17.16 -7.46
N ILE A 406 23.75 17.04 -6.14
CA ILE A 406 22.39 16.91 -5.58
C ILE A 406 21.52 18.13 -5.91
N GLU A 407 22.11 19.31 -6.06
CA GLU A 407 21.45 20.55 -6.47
C GLU A 407 20.81 20.44 -7.86
N GLU A 408 21.39 19.62 -8.73
CA GLU A 408 20.86 19.36 -10.07
C GLU A 408 19.79 18.25 -10.09
N CYS A 409 19.70 17.47 -9.01
CA CYS A 409 18.79 16.34 -8.86
C CYS A 409 17.53 16.70 -8.06
N VAL A 410 17.54 17.82 -7.33
CA VAL A 410 16.40 18.29 -6.53
C VAL A 410 15.53 19.26 -7.33
N GLY A 411 14.28 18.85 -7.55
CA GLY A 411 13.24 19.65 -8.17
C GLY A 411 12.30 20.33 -7.15
N LYS A 412 11.31 21.07 -7.65
CA LYS A 412 10.31 21.76 -6.80
C LYS A 412 9.35 20.77 -6.13
N GLY A 413 9.24 19.54 -6.63
CA GLY A 413 8.33 18.52 -6.10
C GLY A 413 6.90 19.04 -6.02
N THR A 414 6.27 18.81 -4.88
CA THR A 414 4.89 19.21 -4.58
C THR A 414 4.65 20.72 -4.39
N GLY A 415 5.52 21.59 -4.93
CA GLY A 415 5.26 23.03 -5.06
C GLY A 415 5.93 23.95 -4.02
N VAL A 416 7.17 23.68 -3.60
CA VAL A 416 7.86 24.54 -2.62
C VAL A 416 8.41 25.86 -3.20
N GLU A 417 8.32 26.94 -2.40
CA GLU A 417 8.97 28.24 -2.66
C GLU A 417 10.51 28.13 -2.63
N ASN A 418 11.21 29.13 -3.18
CA ASN A 418 12.67 29.10 -3.35
C ASN A 418 13.44 28.84 -2.04
N GLU A 419 12.96 29.32 -0.89
CA GLU A 419 13.60 29.09 0.42
C GLU A 419 13.49 27.63 0.88
N LYS A 420 12.29 27.04 0.76
CA LYS A 420 12.06 25.62 1.10
C LYS A 420 12.81 24.66 0.18
N LEU A 421 13.04 25.05 -1.09
CA LEU A 421 13.89 24.29 -2.00
C LEU A 421 15.35 24.26 -1.53
N LEU A 422 15.89 25.40 -1.06
CA LEU A 422 17.24 25.48 -0.50
C LEU A 422 17.37 24.65 0.78
N GLU A 423 16.37 24.71 1.65
CA GLU A 423 16.32 23.90 2.88
C GLU A 423 16.33 22.40 2.55
N LYS A 424 15.48 21.96 1.61
CA LYS A 424 15.47 20.58 1.11
C LYS A 424 16.84 20.17 0.57
N GLN A 425 17.47 21.01 -0.26
CA GLN A 425 18.82 20.72 -0.78
C GLN A 425 19.84 20.57 0.35
N ASN A 426 19.80 21.42 1.37
CA ASN A 426 20.72 21.35 2.52
C ASN A 426 20.52 20.07 3.33
N ILE A 427 19.28 19.66 3.57
CA ILE A 427 18.96 18.40 4.27
C ILE A 427 19.54 17.21 3.51
N LEU A 428 19.34 17.14 2.19
CA LEU A 428 19.81 16.03 1.37
C LEU A 428 21.33 16.02 1.21
N LYS A 429 21.97 17.20 1.13
CA LYS A 429 23.44 17.33 1.19
C LYS A 429 23.99 16.78 2.50
N ASN A 430 23.37 17.13 3.62
CA ASN A 430 23.80 16.65 4.93
C ASN A 430 23.65 15.13 5.05
N ALA A 431 22.53 14.57 4.56
CA ALA A 431 22.34 13.12 4.50
C ALA A 431 23.45 12.42 3.68
N LEU A 432 23.75 12.93 2.48
CA LEU A 432 24.83 12.41 1.64
C LEU A 432 26.21 12.50 2.31
N LYS A 433 26.49 13.61 3.01
CA LYS A 433 27.76 13.82 3.72
C LYS A 433 27.92 12.87 4.91
N ASN A 434 26.82 12.52 5.58
CA ASN A 434 26.84 11.62 6.74
C ASN A 434 26.99 10.15 6.35
N TYR A 435 26.80 9.80 5.09
CA TYR A 435 26.97 8.44 4.61
C TYR A 435 28.44 8.08 4.46
N SER A 436 28.88 7.14 5.30
CA SER A 436 30.23 6.56 5.30
C SER A 436 30.26 5.11 4.80
N GLY A 437 29.14 4.61 4.26
CA GLY A 437 29.03 3.26 3.71
C GLY A 437 29.81 3.08 2.40
N GLN A 438 29.93 1.84 1.93
CA GLN A 438 30.67 1.55 0.70
C GLN A 438 29.89 2.07 -0.52
N ALA A 439 30.60 2.24 -1.64
CA ALA A 439 30.01 2.61 -2.93
C ALA A 439 29.27 1.44 -3.62
N GLU A 440 29.00 0.35 -2.89
CA GLU A 440 28.27 -0.80 -3.41
C GLU A 440 26.78 -0.45 -3.56
N LEU A 441 26.19 -0.82 -4.70
CA LEU A 441 24.80 -0.52 -5.04
C LEU A 441 23.84 -0.97 -3.92
N LYS A 442 23.99 -2.20 -3.43
CA LYS A 442 23.13 -2.75 -2.37
C LYS A 442 23.10 -1.87 -1.12
N GLN A 443 24.27 -1.40 -0.67
CA GLN A 443 24.39 -0.55 0.52
C GLN A 443 23.79 0.83 0.29
N GLN A 444 23.98 1.41 -0.89
CA GLN A 444 23.34 2.68 -1.26
C GLN A 444 21.81 2.57 -1.30
N LEU A 445 21.28 1.47 -1.84
CA LEU A 445 19.83 1.22 -1.88
C LEU A 445 19.25 0.98 -0.49
N ALA A 446 19.93 0.22 0.38
CA ALA A 446 19.48 0.03 1.76
C ALA A 446 19.50 1.36 2.54
N TYR A 447 20.55 2.16 2.36
CA TYR A 447 20.70 3.39 3.12
C TYR A 447 19.73 4.48 2.67
N PHE A 448 19.51 4.63 1.36
CA PHE A 448 18.78 5.78 0.80
C PHE A 448 17.48 5.42 0.09
N GLY A 449 17.13 4.14 -0.05
CA GLY A 449 15.99 3.70 -0.84
C GLY A 449 14.61 3.99 -0.24
N GLY A 450 13.59 3.83 -1.08
CA GLY A 450 12.17 3.78 -0.70
C GLY A 450 11.61 2.40 -0.98
N PHE A 451 10.73 1.88 -0.11
CA PHE A 451 10.15 0.55 -0.31
C PHE A 451 9.43 0.41 -1.65
N GLU A 452 8.68 1.43 -2.06
CA GLU A 452 8.00 1.48 -3.35
C GLU A 452 8.99 1.58 -4.52
N ILE A 453 10.07 2.38 -4.39
CA ILE A 453 11.07 2.55 -5.46
C ILE A 453 11.80 1.23 -5.72
N ILE A 454 12.19 0.50 -4.67
CA ILE A 454 12.87 -0.80 -4.82
C ILE A 454 11.92 -1.86 -5.37
N GLN A 455 10.66 -1.90 -4.89
CA GLN A 455 9.66 -2.81 -5.44
C GLN A 455 9.36 -2.53 -6.92
N ILE A 456 9.30 -1.26 -7.34
CA ILE A 456 9.17 -0.88 -8.76
C ILE A 456 10.38 -1.35 -9.56
N ALA A 457 11.61 -1.10 -9.09
CA ALA A 457 12.83 -1.51 -9.80
C ALA A 457 12.89 -3.04 -9.99
N SER A 458 12.53 -3.79 -8.95
CA SER A 458 12.38 -5.24 -9.00
C SER A 458 11.28 -5.70 -9.97
N GLY A 459 10.13 -5.03 -9.93
CA GLY A 459 9.02 -5.29 -10.84
C GLY A 459 9.40 -5.06 -12.30
N MET A 460 10.15 -4.01 -12.60
CA MET A 460 10.66 -3.73 -13.95
C MET A 460 11.64 -4.82 -14.43
N LEU A 461 12.57 -5.27 -13.58
CA LEU A 461 13.47 -6.39 -13.91
C LEU A 461 12.69 -7.67 -14.21
N THR A 462 11.69 -7.96 -13.39
CA THR A 462 10.82 -9.13 -13.58
C THR A 462 9.99 -9.02 -14.86
N ALA A 463 9.46 -7.83 -15.17
CA ALA A 463 8.74 -7.58 -16.42
C ALA A 463 9.63 -7.79 -17.66
N PHE A 464 10.91 -7.43 -17.56
CA PHE A 464 11.90 -7.69 -18.60
C PHE A 464 12.13 -9.19 -18.81
N ASP A 465 12.29 -9.97 -17.74
CA ASP A 465 12.45 -11.43 -17.81
C ASP A 465 11.22 -12.11 -18.45
N HIS A 466 10.05 -11.52 -18.30
CA HIS A 466 8.79 -11.96 -18.91
C HIS A 466 8.52 -11.38 -20.30
N LYS A 467 9.48 -10.70 -20.93
CA LYS A 467 9.35 -10.04 -22.26
C LYS A 467 8.16 -9.08 -22.33
N MET A 468 7.84 -8.40 -21.24
CA MET A 468 6.78 -7.39 -21.21
C MET A 468 7.34 -6.04 -21.67
N LEU A 469 6.46 -5.22 -22.27
CA LEU A 469 6.73 -3.81 -22.51
C LEU A 469 6.58 -3.04 -21.20
N ILE A 470 7.62 -2.30 -20.81
CA ILE A 470 7.69 -1.55 -19.55
C ILE A 470 7.40 -0.08 -19.81
N LEU A 471 6.34 0.46 -19.22
CA LEU A 471 6.00 1.88 -19.29
C LEU A 471 6.56 2.59 -18.04
N VAL A 472 7.44 3.57 -18.27
CA VAL A 472 8.07 4.38 -17.24
C VAL A 472 7.37 5.75 -17.21
N ASP A 473 6.80 6.11 -16.06
CA ASP A 473 6.05 7.35 -15.87
C ASP A 473 6.97 8.58 -15.70
N GLY A 474 6.96 9.20 -14.52
CA GLY A 474 7.65 10.44 -14.22
C GLY A 474 9.01 10.22 -13.55
N PHE A 475 9.48 11.28 -12.89
CA PHE A 475 10.81 11.34 -12.28
C PHE A 475 11.14 10.15 -11.37
N ILE A 476 10.25 9.80 -10.45
CA ILE A 476 10.52 8.76 -9.44
C ILE A 476 10.54 7.36 -10.08
N CYS A 477 9.60 7.06 -11.00
CA CYS A 477 9.64 5.82 -11.77
C CYS A 477 10.87 5.72 -12.67
N SER A 478 11.35 6.84 -13.23
CA SER A 478 12.62 6.88 -13.95
C SER A 478 13.83 6.65 -13.04
N VAL A 479 13.79 7.03 -11.76
CA VAL A 479 14.83 6.67 -10.78
C VAL A 479 14.75 5.19 -10.41
N ALA A 480 13.55 4.62 -10.24
CA ALA A 480 13.42 3.17 -10.08
C ALA A 480 13.96 2.41 -11.29
N PHE A 481 13.71 2.92 -12.51
CA PHE A 481 14.32 2.40 -13.73
C PHE A 481 15.85 2.56 -13.73
N LEU A 482 16.40 3.68 -13.25
CA LEU A 482 17.85 3.86 -13.09
C LEU A 482 18.43 2.77 -12.19
N VAL A 483 17.80 2.48 -11.04
CA VAL A 483 18.19 1.37 -10.15
C VAL A 483 18.20 0.05 -10.93
N ALA A 484 17.11 -0.29 -11.63
CA ALA A 484 17.01 -1.50 -12.44
C ALA A 484 18.08 -1.56 -13.54
N SER A 485 18.40 -0.44 -14.19
CA SER A 485 19.41 -0.37 -15.26
C SER A 485 20.84 -0.55 -14.75
N LYS A 486 21.13 -0.18 -13.50
CA LYS A 486 22.42 -0.46 -12.84
C LYS A 486 22.60 -1.96 -12.55
N ILE A 487 21.49 -2.68 -12.42
CA ILE A 487 21.46 -4.14 -12.23
C ILE A 487 21.56 -4.85 -13.58
N ASN A 488 20.68 -4.49 -14.52
CA ASN A 488 20.65 -5.06 -15.87
C ASN A 488 20.45 -3.95 -16.92
N PRO A 489 21.53 -3.50 -17.61
CA PRO A 489 21.43 -2.45 -18.62
C PRO A 489 20.49 -2.77 -19.79
N ASN A 490 20.28 -4.06 -20.11
CA ASN A 490 19.44 -4.48 -21.23
C ASN A 490 17.96 -4.17 -21.03
N ILE A 491 17.54 -3.84 -19.80
CA ILE A 491 16.16 -3.47 -19.49
C ILE A 491 15.65 -2.29 -20.33
N LYS A 492 16.55 -1.41 -20.80
CA LYS A 492 16.24 -0.30 -21.73
C LYS A 492 15.59 -0.78 -23.03
N ASN A 493 15.85 -2.02 -23.45
CA ASN A 493 15.26 -2.58 -24.66
C ASN A 493 13.73 -2.70 -24.55
N ASN A 494 13.22 -2.99 -23.35
CA ASN A 494 11.80 -3.16 -23.07
C ASN A 494 11.10 -1.88 -22.59
N ALA A 495 11.88 -0.86 -22.23
CA ALA A 495 11.35 0.37 -21.64
C ALA A 495 10.89 1.41 -22.66
N VAL A 496 9.76 2.03 -22.34
CA VAL A 496 9.16 3.19 -23.00
C VAL A 496 8.97 4.28 -21.96
N PHE A 497 9.68 5.40 -22.12
CA PHE A 497 9.55 6.57 -21.25
C PHE A 497 8.37 7.40 -21.72
N CYS A 498 7.36 7.54 -20.86
CA CYS A 498 6.05 8.00 -21.28
C CYS A 498 5.98 9.53 -21.39
N HIS A 499 6.61 10.26 -20.46
CA HIS A 499 6.66 11.73 -20.52
C HIS A 499 7.92 12.31 -19.90
N CYS A 500 8.25 13.54 -20.32
CA CYS A 500 9.09 14.41 -19.53
C CYS A 500 8.22 15.17 -18.53
N SER A 501 8.46 14.95 -17.24
CA SER A 501 7.78 15.75 -16.21
C SER A 501 8.32 17.17 -16.18
N ALA A 502 7.55 18.11 -15.63
CA ALA A 502 7.98 19.50 -15.40
C ALA A 502 9.15 19.64 -14.39
N GLU A 503 9.55 18.56 -13.71
CA GLU A 503 10.75 18.54 -12.87
C GLU A 503 12.03 18.64 -13.70
N LYS A 504 12.83 19.69 -13.48
CA LYS A 504 14.11 19.91 -14.18
C LYS A 504 15.08 18.71 -14.06
N ALA A 505 15.06 18.04 -12.92
CA ALA A 505 15.88 16.85 -12.67
C ALA A 505 15.52 15.69 -13.60
N HIS A 506 14.24 15.56 -14.00
CA HIS A 506 13.81 14.46 -14.85
C HIS A 506 14.41 14.55 -16.26
N GLN A 507 14.48 15.74 -16.86
CA GLN A 507 15.13 15.91 -18.16
C GLN A 507 16.62 15.51 -18.11
N LYS A 508 17.33 15.87 -17.03
CA LYS A 508 18.73 15.47 -16.83
C LYS A 508 18.87 13.95 -16.71
N LEU A 509 17.96 13.30 -15.98
CA LEU A 509 17.94 11.85 -15.85
C LEU A 509 17.63 11.15 -17.19
N LEU A 510 16.67 11.64 -17.96
CA LEU A 510 16.37 11.13 -19.30
C LEU A 510 17.58 11.25 -20.22
N ASN A 511 18.30 12.37 -20.17
CA ASN A 511 19.54 12.54 -20.94
C ASN A 511 20.63 11.55 -20.50
N TYR A 512 20.80 11.31 -19.19
CA TYR A 512 21.74 10.32 -18.67
C TYR A 512 21.42 8.90 -19.14
N LEU A 513 20.13 8.55 -19.16
CA LEU A 513 19.63 7.26 -19.62
C LEU A 513 19.60 7.14 -21.15
N ASP A 514 19.90 8.21 -21.90
CA ASP A 514 19.71 8.33 -23.34
C ASP A 514 18.28 7.89 -23.74
N ALA A 515 17.30 8.44 -23.03
CA ALA A 515 15.90 8.11 -23.13
C ALA A 515 15.12 9.27 -23.75
N LYS A 516 14.34 8.98 -24.79
CA LYS A 516 13.45 9.95 -25.43
C LYS A 516 12.00 9.72 -24.94
N PRO A 517 11.41 10.66 -24.19
CA PRO A 517 10.02 10.52 -23.75
C PRO A 517 9.03 10.72 -24.90
N ILE A 518 7.85 10.09 -24.80
CA ILE A 518 6.77 10.25 -25.80
C ILE A 518 6.12 11.62 -25.69
N LEU A 519 5.82 12.06 -24.46
CA LEU A 519 5.03 13.26 -24.18
C LEU A 519 5.86 14.34 -23.48
N ASN A 520 5.47 15.59 -23.70
CA ASN A 520 5.91 16.73 -22.90
C ASN A 520 4.69 17.63 -22.65
N LEU A 521 4.04 17.42 -21.50
CA LEU A 521 2.74 18.02 -21.16
C LEU A 521 2.78 18.75 -19.80
N ASP A 522 3.97 19.09 -19.32
CA ASP A 522 4.21 19.73 -18.02
C ASP A 522 3.61 18.99 -16.80
N LEU A 523 3.41 17.67 -16.94
CA LEU A 523 2.90 16.81 -15.88
C LEU A 523 3.91 16.69 -14.75
N ARG A 524 3.40 16.59 -13.51
CA ARG A 524 4.20 16.41 -12.29
C ARG A 524 3.42 15.72 -11.16
N LEU A 525 2.40 14.95 -11.55
CA LEU A 525 1.52 14.27 -10.60
C LEU A 525 2.14 12.95 -10.11
N GLY A 526 2.67 12.14 -11.03
CA GLY A 526 3.13 10.78 -10.72
C GLY A 526 2.00 9.78 -10.88
N GLU A 527 1.91 8.80 -9.97
CA GLU A 527 0.85 7.79 -9.91
C GLU A 527 0.75 6.87 -11.15
N GLY A 528 1.68 6.94 -12.10
CA GLY A 528 1.59 6.20 -13.36
C GLY A 528 0.73 6.91 -14.43
N THR A 529 0.31 8.15 -14.17
CA THR A 529 -0.61 8.89 -15.07
C THR A 529 -0.03 9.13 -16.46
N GLY A 530 1.27 9.41 -16.57
CA GLY A 530 1.93 9.54 -17.86
C GLY A 530 1.90 8.25 -18.66
N CYS A 531 1.96 7.08 -18.02
CA CYS A 531 1.81 5.78 -18.69
C CYS A 531 0.41 5.64 -19.31
N ALA A 532 -0.64 5.93 -18.55
CA ALA A 532 -2.01 5.83 -19.03
C ALA A 532 -2.29 6.81 -20.18
N ILE A 533 -1.77 8.04 -20.10
CA ILE A 533 -1.95 9.08 -21.13
C ILE A 533 -1.14 8.77 -22.40
N ALA A 534 0.05 8.18 -22.28
CA ALA A 534 0.86 7.78 -23.44
C ALA A 534 0.29 6.56 -24.17
N PHE A 535 -0.56 5.76 -23.52
CA PHE A 535 -1.03 4.47 -24.04
C PHE A 535 -1.70 4.53 -25.43
N PRO A 536 -2.57 5.50 -25.76
CA PRO A 536 -3.12 5.65 -27.11
C PRO A 536 -2.07 5.84 -28.21
N ILE A 537 -0.91 6.42 -27.89
CA ILE A 537 0.19 6.59 -28.85
C ILE A 537 0.85 5.24 -29.13
N LEU A 538 0.99 4.38 -28.12
CA LEU A 538 1.47 3.00 -28.31
C LEU A 538 0.49 2.19 -29.15
N GLN A 539 -0.82 2.34 -28.93
CA GLN A 539 -1.84 1.71 -29.75
C GLN A 539 -1.76 2.20 -31.21
N SER A 540 -1.54 3.50 -31.43
CA SER A 540 -1.35 4.08 -32.77
C SER A 540 -0.10 3.52 -33.47
N ALA A 541 0.99 3.30 -32.74
CA ALA A 541 2.21 2.67 -33.26
C ALA A 541 1.95 1.23 -33.72
N ILE A 542 1.16 0.47 -32.96
CA ILE A 542 0.78 -0.90 -33.33
C ILE A 542 -0.18 -0.90 -34.53
N ALA A 543 -1.18 -0.03 -34.52
CA ALA A 543 -2.23 0.04 -35.54
C ALA A 543 -1.64 0.35 -36.93
N PHE A 544 -0.72 1.31 -37.05
CA PHE A 544 -0.14 1.58 -38.37
C PHE A 544 0.69 0.39 -38.87
N LEU A 545 1.43 -0.30 -38.00
CA LEU A 545 2.24 -1.45 -38.42
C LEU A 545 1.37 -2.62 -38.88
N ASN A 546 0.22 -2.83 -38.23
CA ASN A 546 -0.68 -3.93 -38.55
C ASN A 546 -1.60 -3.61 -39.73
N ASP A 547 -2.22 -2.42 -39.73
CA ASP A 547 -3.42 -2.16 -40.54
C ASP A 547 -3.15 -1.26 -41.75
N MET A 548 -2.08 -0.45 -41.73
CA MET A 548 -1.73 0.41 -42.86
C MET A 548 -1.32 -0.45 -44.07
N ALA A 549 -1.82 -0.11 -45.26
CA ALA A 549 -1.45 -0.79 -46.49
C ALA A 549 0.05 -0.64 -46.78
N SER A 550 0.62 -1.63 -47.49
CA SER A 550 1.93 -1.49 -48.13
C SER A 550 1.79 -0.85 -49.51
N PHE A 551 2.88 -0.24 -50.02
CA PHE A 551 2.93 0.28 -51.41
C PHE A 551 2.46 -0.75 -52.44
N GLU A 552 2.83 -2.01 -52.25
CA GLU A 552 2.41 -3.12 -53.11
C GLU A 552 0.91 -3.39 -53.03
N SER A 553 0.36 -3.53 -51.81
CA SER A 553 -1.07 -3.82 -51.62
C SER A 553 -1.99 -2.67 -52.06
N ALA A 554 -1.49 -1.43 -52.02
CA ALA A 554 -2.24 -0.23 -52.41
C ALA A 554 -2.06 0.13 -53.90
N GLY A 555 -1.16 -0.56 -54.62
CA GLY A 555 -0.84 -0.21 -56.02
C GLY A 555 -0.17 1.16 -56.17
N VAL A 556 0.53 1.64 -55.14
CA VAL A 556 1.19 2.95 -55.14
C VAL A 556 2.65 2.78 -55.55
N SER A 557 3.11 3.60 -56.51
CA SER A 557 4.51 3.63 -56.94
C SER A 557 5.44 4.01 -55.77
N ARG A 558 6.61 3.36 -55.68
CA ARG A 558 7.66 3.70 -54.68
C ARG A 558 8.47 4.96 -55.04
N LYS A 559 8.01 5.74 -56.02
CA LYS A 559 8.64 6.98 -56.48
C LYS A 559 7.63 8.10 -56.53
#